data_AF-A0A6S7G8B1-F1
#
_entry.id   AF-A0A6S7G8B1-F1
#
_cell.length_a   1.000
_cell.length_b   1.000
_cell.length_c   1.000
_cell.angle_alpha   90.00
_cell.angle_beta   90.00
_cell.angle_gamma   90.00
#
_symmetry.space_group_name_H-M   'P 1'
#
loop_
_entity.id
_entity.type
_entity.pdbx_description
1 polymer ?
#
loop_
_entity_poly.entity_id
_entity_poly.type
_entity_poly.pdbx_seq_one_letter_code
_entity_poly.pdbx_strand_id
1 'polypeptide(L)'
;MAYFPEEWQDDNRMNFMFSAFPENRNVNPKHWDSKLQFWTSAIVESCDSLDELCFDINVLKSRFCRRGVTPLGLSTVLKEMLNSGEIVRTSDFLDSVYDTWSEWSYGMAKKSLWWTVGKVWQNNEIEVSLVLLSSVKKKAEKVLSCHYQSVKHSITDNIVPEKVLKARLKASNVELSQQEFEIVICQLRKERLVSVHLLENGEKVFKFANKNESKVVAISETDVNILRLKKAEATIQLQIRKLQNDVDELQGIVVASVKQGLRNKAKKILSQKHMMSKTLDKKESLLLNTQDILRRIQDAHSDVNVIEALKAGAQVFKTISQESGLTIDNVEKIMGEVEDVMDETAEIDRTISEGTMK
;
A
#
# COMPACT_ATOMS: atom_id res chain seq x y z
N MET A 1 0.85 -29.51 15.88
CA MET A 1 0.12 -28.29 16.26
C MET A 1 1.09 -27.44 17.07
N ALA A 2 1.75 -26.46 16.44
CA ALA A 2 3.03 -25.90 16.90
C ALA A 2 2.92 -24.71 17.86
N TYR A 3 1.71 -24.33 18.31
CA TYR A 3 1.47 -23.12 19.10
C TYR A 3 0.86 -23.36 20.48
N PHE A 4 0.60 -24.62 20.85
CA PHE A 4 0.14 -24.90 22.21
C PHE A 4 1.34 -24.89 23.17
N PRO A 5 1.19 -24.28 24.37
CA PRO A 5 2.24 -24.31 25.39
C PRO A 5 2.68 -25.74 25.73
N GLU A 6 3.92 -25.93 26.18
CA GLU A 6 4.42 -27.25 26.58
C GLU A 6 3.55 -27.88 27.67
N GLU A 7 3.01 -27.06 28.57
CA GLU A 7 2.11 -27.49 29.64
C GLU A 7 0.73 -27.95 29.15
N TRP A 8 0.42 -27.82 27.85
CA TRP A 8 -0.89 -28.20 27.29
C TRP A 8 -1.23 -29.69 27.47
N GLN A 9 -0.22 -30.54 27.64
CA GLN A 9 -0.39 -31.96 27.90
C GLN A 9 -0.53 -32.30 29.40
N ASP A 10 -0.21 -31.38 30.31
CA ASP A 10 -0.38 -31.58 31.75
C ASP A 10 -1.83 -31.31 32.17
N ASP A 11 -2.56 -32.39 32.46
CA ASP A 11 -3.96 -32.32 32.86
C ASP A 11 -4.20 -31.50 34.14
N ASN A 12 -3.32 -31.60 35.12
CA ASN A 12 -3.48 -30.88 36.38
C ASN A 12 -3.26 -29.38 36.17
N ARG A 13 -2.20 -29.03 35.43
CA ARG A 13 -1.89 -27.64 35.10
C ARG A 13 -3.00 -27.02 34.23
N MET A 14 -3.49 -27.74 33.22
CA MET A 14 -4.53 -27.22 32.34
C MET A 14 -5.90 -27.13 33.02
N ASN A 15 -6.24 -28.05 33.94
CA ASN A 15 -7.43 -27.91 34.77
C ASN A 15 -7.39 -26.62 35.61
N PHE A 16 -6.22 -26.31 36.19
CA PHE A 16 -6.02 -25.03 36.87
C PHE A 16 -6.18 -23.84 35.91
N MET A 17 -5.56 -23.87 34.73
CA MET A 17 -5.63 -22.77 33.76
C MET A 17 -7.03 -22.54 33.19
N PHE A 18 -7.82 -23.59 32.99
CA PHE A 18 -9.18 -23.52 32.45
C PHE A 18 -10.22 -23.05 33.48
N SER A 19 -9.94 -23.17 34.77
CA SER A 19 -10.85 -22.73 35.83
C SER A 19 -11.02 -21.21 35.88
N ALA A 20 -12.11 -20.73 36.47
CA ALA A 20 -12.42 -19.31 36.59
C ALA A 20 -11.30 -18.51 37.30
N PHE A 21 -11.19 -17.24 36.97
CA PHE A 21 -10.36 -16.32 37.75
C PHE A 21 -10.93 -16.18 39.17
N PRO A 22 -10.11 -15.90 40.20
CA PRO A 22 -10.59 -15.47 41.51
C PRO A 22 -11.59 -14.31 41.39
N GLU A 23 -12.46 -14.04 42.37
CA GLU A 23 -13.42 -12.92 42.25
C GLU A 23 -12.76 -11.54 42.08
N ASN A 24 -11.57 -11.37 42.68
CA ASN A 24 -10.77 -10.17 42.55
C ASN A 24 -9.28 -10.56 42.61
N ARG A 25 -8.45 -9.85 41.83
CA ARG A 25 -6.98 -9.96 41.86
C ARG A 25 -6.43 -9.90 43.29
N ASN A 26 -6.99 -9.06 44.16
CA ASN A 26 -6.52 -8.89 45.54
C ASN A 26 -6.69 -10.15 46.42
N VAL A 27 -7.60 -11.06 46.08
CA VAL A 27 -7.84 -12.29 46.86
C VAL A 27 -6.68 -13.26 46.69
N ASN A 28 -6.14 -13.37 45.47
CA ASN A 28 -4.95 -14.16 45.21
C ASN A 28 -4.20 -13.63 43.98
N PRO A 29 -3.32 -12.62 44.18
CA PRO A 29 -2.63 -11.96 43.07
C PRO A 29 -1.76 -12.92 42.27
N LYS A 30 -1.06 -13.84 42.93
CA LYS A 30 -0.21 -14.83 42.25
C LYS A 30 -0.99 -15.75 41.32
N HIS A 31 -2.17 -16.22 41.74
CA HIS A 31 -3.01 -17.07 40.91
C HIS A 31 -3.60 -16.30 39.74
N TRP A 32 -4.08 -15.08 40.01
CA TRP A 32 -4.63 -14.19 38.99
C TRP A 32 -3.59 -13.87 37.91
N ASP A 33 -2.43 -13.36 38.33
CA ASP A 33 -1.37 -12.92 37.43
C ASP A 33 -0.78 -14.09 36.63
N SER A 34 -0.61 -15.26 37.25
CA SER A 34 -0.12 -16.46 36.54
C SER A 34 -1.09 -16.93 35.45
N LYS A 35 -2.42 -16.87 35.69
CA LYS A 35 -3.41 -17.23 34.66
C LYS A 35 -3.47 -16.20 33.55
N LEU A 36 -3.44 -14.92 33.90
CA LEU A 36 -3.45 -13.83 32.94
C LEU A 36 -2.26 -13.94 32.00
N GLN A 37 -1.04 -14.04 32.55
CA GLN A 37 0.18 -14.18 31.78
C GLN A 37 0.15 -15.41 30.85
N PHE A 38 -0.25 -16.57 31.38
CA PHE A 38 -0.33 -17.81 30.59
C PHE A 38 -1.25 -17.65 29.37
N TRP A 39 -2.46 -17.14 29.58
CA TRP A 39 -3.43 -17.00 28.50
C TRP A 39 -3.08 -15.88 27.53
N THR A 40 -2.54 -14.76 27.99
CA THR A 40 -2.02 -13.70 27.11
C THR A 40 -0.93 -14.24 26.19
N SER A 41 0.07 -14.95 26.74
CA SER A 41 1.14 -15.58 25.95
C SER A 41 0.59 -16.58 24.94
N ALA A 42 -0.30 -17.48 25.37
CA ALA A 42 -0.90 -18.48 24.48
C ALA A 42 -1.68 -17.83 23.32
N ILE A 43 -2.44 -16.76 23.59
CA ILE A 43 -3.17 -16.01 22.55
C ILE A 43 -2.17 -15.43 21.53
N VAL A 44 -1.15 -14.70 22.01
CA VAL A 44 -0.14 -14.05 21.16
C VAL A 44 0.61 -15.08 20.31
N GLU A 45 1.11 -16.15 20.92
CA GLU A 45 1.83 -17.22 20.23
C GLU A 45 0.95 -17.94 19.19
N SER A 46 -0.34 -18.13 19.50
CA SER A 46 -1.27 -18.72 18.55
C SER A 46 -1.52 -17.83 17.33
N CYS A 47 -1.70 -16.52 17.54
CA CYS A 47 -1.87 -15.56 16.45
C CYS A 47 -0.60 -15.44 15.61
N ASP A 48 0.56 -15.37 16.24
CA ASP A 48 1.85 -15.32 15.54
C ASP A 48 2.11 -16.58 14.71
N SER A 49 1.76 -17.77 15.24
CA SER A 49 1.94 -19.04 14.54
C SER A 49 0.98 -19.23 13.37
N LEU A 50 -0.20 -18.63 13.45
CA LEU A 50 -1.21 -18.65 12.39
C LEU A 50 -1.10 -17.44 11.45
N ASP A 51 -0.16 -16.52 11.71
CA ASP A 51 0.03 -15.24 11.00
C ASP A 51 -1.26 -14.38 10.95
N GLU A 52 -2.05 -14.41 12.02
CA GLU A 52 -3.31 -13.67 12.14
C GLU A 52 -3.14 -12.33 12.86
N LEU A 53 -3.77 -11.28 12.33
CA LEU A 53 -3.78 -9.97 12.98
C LEU A 53 -5.03 -9.72 13.85
N CYS A 54 -6.11 -10.45 13.55
CA CYS A 54 -7.41 -10.24 14.17
C CYS A 54 -8.01 -11.54 14.67
N PHE A 55 -8.81 -11.46 15.73
CA PHE A 55 -9.59 -12.59 16.24
C PHE A 55 -10.82 -12.08 16.98
N ASP A 56 -11.73 -12.99 17.34
CA ASP A 56 -12.80 -12.73 18.29
C ASP A 56 -12.80 -13.82 19.39
N ILE A 57 -13.64 -13.65 20.40
CA ILE A 57 -13.69 -14.61 21.52
C ILE A 57 -14.12 -16.01 21.09
N ASN A 58 -14.94 -16.15 20.04
CA ASN A 58 -15.42 -17.45 19.57
C ASN A 58 -14.32 -18.22 18.85
N VAL A 59 -13.49 -17.51 18.07
CA VAL A 59 -12.26 -18.06 17.49
C VAL A 59 -11.34 -18.59 18.60
N LEU A 60 -11.12 -17.82 19.68
CA LEU A 60 -10.27 -18.27 20.79
C LEU A 60 -10.89 -19.45 21.57
N LYS A 61 -12.21 -19.43 21.83
CA LYS A 61 -12.93 -20.55 22.45
C LYS A 61 -12.77 -21.83 21.64
N SER A 62 -12.91 -21.76 20.32
CA SER A 62 -12.72 -22.89 19.42
C SER A 62 -11.26 -23.38 19.42
N ARG A 63 -10.31 -22.44 19.30
CA ARG A 63 -8.87 -22.70 19.24
C ARG A 63 -8.33 -23.35 20.51
N PHE A 64 -8.73 -22.86 21.66
CA PHE A 64 -8.30 -23.37 22.96
C PHE A 64 -9.29 -24.37 23.56
N CYS A 65 -10.15 -24.99 22.75
CA CYS A 65 -11.00 -26.06 23.19
C CYS A 65 -10.17 -27.32 23.50
N ARG A 66 -10.28 -27.83 24.72
CA ARG A 66 -9.58 -29.04 25.18
C ARG A 66 -10.59 -29.98 25.79
N ARG A 67 -10.73 -31.17 25.19
CA ARG A 67 -11.69 -32.21 25.62
C ARG A 67 -13.13 -31.69 25.75
N GLY A 68 -13.54 -30.80 24.85
CA GLY A 68 -14.88 -30.20 24.82
C GLY A 68 -15.09 -29.05 25.81
N VAL A 69 -14.07 -28.65 26.58
CA VAL A 69 -14.13 -27.53 27.51
C VAL A 69 -13.35 -26.34 26.92
N THR A 70 -13.78 -25.12 27.23
CA THR A 70 -13.07 -23.89 26.86
C THR A 70 -12.63 -23.13 28.13
N PRO A 71 -11.58 -22.31 28.07
CA PRO A 71 -11.09 -21.63 29.26
C PRO A 71 -12.09 -20.59 29.76
N LEU A 72 -12.53 -20.73 31.03
CA LEU A 72 -13.55 -19.85 31.63
C LEU A 72 -13.07 -18.40 31.77
N GLY A 73 -11.76 -18.20 31.79
CA GLY A 73 -11.12 -16.90 32.01
C GLY A 73 -10.91 -16.04 30.77
N LEU A 74 -11.25 -16.51 29.56
CA LEU A 74 -10.93 -15.78 28.32
C LEU A 74 -11.49 -14.35 28.31
N SER A 75 -12.74 -14.15 28.73
CA SER A 75 -13.33 -12.81 28.80
C SER A 75 -12.58 -11.87 29.74
N THR A 76 -12.07 -12.39 30.86
CA THR A 76 -11.24 -11.62 31.80
C THR A 76 -9.90 -11.26 31.18
N VAL A 77 -9.24 -12.21 30.53
CA VAL A 77 -7.96 -11.99 29.83
C VAL A 77 -8.10 -10.92 28.76
N LEU A 78 -9.13 -11.00 27.91
CA LEU A 78 -9.37 -10.00 26.86
C LEU A 78 -9.66 -8.60 27.43
N LYS A 79 -10.39 -8.50 28.55
CA LYS A 79 -10.60 -7.22 29.24
C LYS A 79 -9.29 -6.62 29.72
N GLU A 80 -8.42 -7.42 30.33
CA GLU A 80 -7.11 -6.94 30.79
C GLU A 80 -6.19 -6.56 29.61
N MET A 81 -6.16 -7.35 28.53
CA MET A 81 -5.38 -7.03 27.33
C MET A 81 -5.89 -5.75 26.61
N LEU A 82 -7.20 -5.48 26.66
CA LEU A 82 -7.77 -4.20 26.20
C LEU A 82 -7.33 -3.05 27.10
N ASN A 83 -7.36 -3.24 28.42
CA ASN A 83 -6.94 -2.21 29.39
C ASN A 83 -5.44 -1.90 29.30
N SER A 84 -4.60 -2.90 29.02
CA SER A 84 -3.16 -2.71 28.80
C SER A 84 -2.83 -2.14 27.42
N GLY A 85 -3.78 -2.17 26.49
CA GLY A 85 -3.61 -1.72 25.10
C GLY A 85 -2.84 -2.71 24.23
N GLU A 86 -2.70 -3.98 24.64
CA GLU A 86 -2.10 -5.03 23.81
C GLU A 86 -3.01 -5.41 22.63
N ILE A 87 -4.32 -5.30 22.84
CA ILE A 87 -5.35 -5.47 21.81
C ILE A 87 -6.25 -4.24 21.77
N VAL A 88 -6.87 -4.01 20.61
CA VAL A 88 -7.82 -2.92 20.38
C VAL A 88 -8.98 -3.46 19.55
N ARG A 89 -10.18 -2.91 19.69
CA ARG A 89 -11.29 -3.27 18.78
C ARG A 89 -10.94 -2.86 17.36
N THR A 90 -11.25 -3.71 16.40
CA THR A 90 -10.93 -3.44 14.99
C THR A 90 -11.61 -2.17 14.48
N SER A 91 -12.86 -1.90 14.89
CA SER A 91 -13.55 -0.63 14.59
C SER A 91 -12.80 0.57 15.11
N ASP A 92 -12.44 0.57 16.40
CA ASP A 92 -11.80 1.71 17.07
C ASP A 92 -10.40 1.95 16.50
N PHE A 93 -9.68 0.87 16.19
CA PHE A 93 -8.35 0.93 15.59
C PHE A 93 -8.40 1.58 14.20
N LEU A 94 -9.38 1.20 13.38
CA LEU A 94 -9.61 1.73 12.06
C LEU A 94 -10.08 3.20 12.17
N ASP A 95 -11.16 3.49 12.90
CA ASP A 95 -11.80 4.80 13.04
C ASP A 95 -10.86 5.92 13.49
N SER A 96 -9.89 5.62 14.37
CA SER A 96 -8.85 6.58 14.81
C SER A 96 -8.05 7.23 13.68
N VAL A 97 -8.14 6.70 12.47
CA VAL A 97 -7.50 7.23 11.26
C VAL A 97 -8.52 7.77 10.25
N TYR A 98 -9.77 7.32 10.27
CA TYR A 98 -10.83 7.73 9.33
C TYR A 98 -11.31 9.19 9.54
N ASP A 99 -11.23 9.75 10.75
CA ASP A 99 -11.62 11.16 10.99
C ASP A 99 -10.70 12.18 10.27
N THR A 100 -9.49 11.76 9.86
CA THR A 100 -8.55 12.56 9.03
C THR A 100 -8.54 12.06 7.57
N TRP A 101 -9.61 11.40 7.11
CA TRP A 101 -9.63 10.58 5.89
C TRP A 101 -10.92 10.74 5.06
N SER A 102 -11.25 11.99 4.70
CA SER A 102 -12.43 12.32 3.87
C SER A 102 -12.47 11.60 2.50
N GLU A 103 -11.36 11.08 2.01
CA GLU A 103 -11.27 10.40 0.71
C GLU A 103 -11.75 8.92 0.73
N TRP A 104 -11.89 8.27 1.89
CA TRP A 104 -12.39 6.87 1.97
C TRP A 104 -13.90 6.78 2.27
N SER A 105 -14.56 7.88 2.70
CA SER A 105 -15.95 7.87 3.19
C SER A 105 -17.02 7.62 2.13
N TYR A 106 -16.66 7.53 0.84
CA TYR A 106 -17.62 7.24 -0.22
C TYR A 106 -17.94 5.75 -0.38
N GLY A 107 -17.09 4.83 0.11
CA GLY A 107 -17.29 3.38 -0.02
C GLY A 107 -17.89 2.69 1.21
N MET A 108 -17.72 3.27 2.40
CA MET A 108 -18.32 2.79 3.65
C MET A 108 -19.13 3.92 4.30
N ALA A 109 -20.34 4.15 3.79
CA ALA A 109 -21.33 4.93 4.49
C ALA A 109 -21.81 4.18 5.73
N LYS A 110 -21.10 4.33 6.85
CA LYS A 110 -21.64 4.15 8.21
C LYS A 110 -21.11 5.24 9.13
N LYS A 111 -21.55 6.48 8.88
CA LYS A 111 -21.84 7.41 9.99
C LYS A 111 -23.03 6.85 10.76
N SER A 112 -22.77 5.88 11.62
CA SER A 112 -23.60 5.42 12.74
C SER A 112 -22.81 4.26 13.34
N LEU A 113 -22.25 4.38 14.54
CA LEU A 113 -22.76 3.68 15.72
C LEU A 113 -22.00 4.12 17.00
N TRP A 114 -21.56 5.38 17.09
CA TRP A 114 -20.81 5.89 18.23
C TRP A 114 -21.57 5.84 19.58
N TRP A 115 -22.90 5.67 19.56
CA TRP A 115 -23.74 5.55 20.76
C TRP A 115 -23.91 4.12 21.29
N THR A 116 -23.38 3.08 20.63
CA THR A 116 -23.51 1.69 21.12
C THR A 116 -22.39 1.26 22.08
N VAL A 117 -21.42 2.15 22.33
CA VAL A 117 -20.23 1.85 23.17
C VAL A 117 -20.61 1.63 24.65
N GLY A 118 -21.73 2.21 25.11
CA GLY A 118 -22.21 2.05 26.49
C GLY A 118 -23.16 0.88 26.75
N LYS A 119 -23.73 0.26 25.72
CA LYS A 119 -24.79 -0.78 25.89
C LYS A 119 -24.33 -2.22 25.64
N VAL A 120 -23.23 -2.44 24.92
CA VAL A 120 -22.73 -3.81 24.66
C VAL A 120 -21.94 -4.37 25.84
N TRP A 121 -21.42 -3.52 26.74
CA TRP A 121 -20.78 -3.96 28.00
C TRP A 121 -21.75 -4.55 29.04
N GLN A 122 -23.07 -4.43 28.83
CA GLN A 122 -24.07 -4.98 29.75
C GLN A 122 -24.33 -6.48 29.55
N ASN A 123 -23.93 -7.07 28.41
CA ASN A 123 -23.98 -8.51 28.19
C ASN A 123 -22.57 -9.07 28.13
N ASN A 124 -22.31 -10.12 28.90
CA ASN A 124 -21.00 -10.65 29.29
C ASN A 124 -20.09 -11.25 28.19
N GLU A 125 -20.30 -10.95 26.90
CA GLU A 125 -19.51 -11.52 25.81
C GLU A 125 -19.00 -10.45 24.82
N ILE A 126 -17.67 -10.41 24.64
CA ILE A 126 -17.01 -9.57 23.63
C ILE A 126 -17.09 -10.32 22.29
N GLU A 127 -18.22 -10.23 21.60
CA GLU A 127 -18.38 -10.75 20.23
C GLU A 127 -17.86 -9.76 19.17
N VAL A 128 -16.82 -9.01 19.50
CA VAL A 128 -16.26 -7.97 18.62
C VAL A 128 -14.90 -8.43 18.12
N SER A 129 -14.61 -8.17 16.84
CA SER A 129 -13.28 -8.38 16.27
C SER A 129 -12.25 -7.49 16.97
N LEU A 130 -11.16 -8.10 17.40
CA LEU A 130 -10.04 -7.51 18.12
C LEU A 130 -8.78 -7.63 17.27
N VAL A 131 -7.95 -6.59 17.32
CA VAL A 131 -6.65 -6.49 16.64
C VAL A 131 -5.55 -6.70 17.65
N LEU A 132 -4.59 -7.58 17.36
CA LEU A 132 -3.39 -7.78 18.16
C LEU A 132 -2.26 -6.84 17.72
N LEU A 133 -1.93 -5.84 18.54
CA LEU A 133 -1.01 -4.77 18.12
C LEU A 133 0.41 -5.28 17.85
N SER A 134 0.88 -6.27 18.60
CA SER A 134 2.22 -6.86 18.41
C SER A 134 2.35 -7.51 17.03
N SER A 135 1.37 -8.30 16.61
CA SER A 135 1.35 -8.95 15.30
C SER A 135 1.18 -7.93 14.17
N VAL A 136 0.36 -6.88 14.37
CA VAL A 136 0.24 -5.78 13.40
C VAL A 136 1.58 -5.07 13.19
N LYS A 137 2.31 -4.73 14.26
CA LYS A 137 3.63 -4.11 14.17
C LYS A 137 4.62 -4.98 13.39
N LYS A 138 4.72 -6.28 13.74
CA LYS A 138 5.56 -7.25 13.01
C LYS A 138 5.22 -7.30 11.51
N LYS A 139 3.92 -7.31 11.17
CA LYS A 139 3.46 -7.35 9.77
C LYS A 139 3.72 -6.03 9.04
N ALA A 140 3.56 -4.89 9.72
CA ALA A 140 3.89 -3.56 9.21
C ALA A 140 5.38 -3.43 8.87
N GLU A 141 6.26 -3.93 9.74
CA GLU A 141 7.72 -4.00 9.49
C GLU A 141 8.05 -4.87 8.26
N LYS A 142 7.36 -6.00 8.08
CA LYS A 142 7.51 -6.83 6.86
C LYS A 142 7.09 -6.07 5.60
N VAL A 143 5.96 -5.34 5.64
CA VAL A 143 5.49 -4.51 4.52
C VAL A 143 6.50 -3.41 4.18
N LEU A 144 7.02 -2.70 5.19
CA LEU A 144 8.08 -1.70 5.00
C LEU A 144 9.35 -2.30 4.40
N SER A 145 9.79 -3.45 4.94
CA SER A 145 10.98 -4.14 4.46
C SER A 145 10.84 -4.55 2.99
N CYS A 146 9.69 -5.10 2.61
CA CYS A 146 9.38 -5.42 1.21
C CYS A 146 9.41 -4.17 0.33
N HIS A 147 8.79 -3.06 0.78
CA HIS A 147 8.84 -1.79 0.06
C HIS A 147 10.28 -1.32 -0.15
N TYR A 148 11.09 -1.26 0.90
CA TYR A 148 12.48 -0.78 0.83
C TYR A 148 13.39 -1.67 -0.02
N GLN A 149 13.15 -2.97 -0.10
CA GLN A 149 13.86 -3.86 -1.02
C GLN A 149 13.52 -3.57 -2.49
N SER A 150 12.34 -3.01 -2.77
CA SER A 150 11.90 -2.65 -4.12
C SER A 150 12.34 -1.25 -4.58
N VAL A 151 12.77 -0.39 -3.65
CA VAL A 151 13.22 0.97 -3.92
C VAL A 151 14.64 0.98 -4.48
N LYS A 152 14.82 1.55 -5.67
CA LYS A 152 16.15 1.79 -6.27
C LYS A 152 16.54 3.26 -6.16
N HIS A 153 15.58 4.15 -6.36
CA HIS A 153 15.75 5.60 -6.27
C HIS A 153 14.71 6.17 -5.31
N SER A 154 15.16 6.75 -4.19
CA SER A 154 14.29 7.27 -3.13
C SER A 154 13.36 8.39 -3.62
N ILE A 155 13.81 9.23 -4.55
CA ILE A 155 13.02 10.34 -5.11
C ILE A 155 11.81 9.81 -5.88
N THR A 156 11.95 8.73 -6.64
CA THR A 156 10.91 8.27 -7.57
C THR A 156 10.14 7.03 -7.13
N ASP A 157 10.68 6.23 -6.21
CA ASP A 157 10.17 4.88 -5.92
C ASP A 157 9.34 4.78 -4.64
N ASN A 158 9.34 5.82 -3.80
CA ASN A 158 8.61 5.82 -2.55
C ASN A 158 7.11 6.13 -2.68
N ILE A 159 6.65 6.63 -3.82
CA ILE A 159 5.23 6.73 -4.15
C ILE A 159 4.78 5.53 -5.00
N VAL A 160 3.75 4.83 -4.54
CA VAL A 160 3.30 3.55 -5.12
C VAL A 160 1.76 3.47 -5.15
N PRO A 161 1.16 3.09 -6.29
CA PRO A 161 -0.27 2.77 -6.35
C PRO A 161 -0.60 1.50 -5.57
N GLU A 162 -1.82 1.42 -5.04
CA GLU A 162 -2.30 0.26 -4.25
C GLU A 162 -2.12 -1.08 -4.97
N LYS A 163 -2.49 -1.13 -6.25
CA LYS A 163 -2.38 -2.35 -7.08
C LYS A 163 -0.92 -2.81 -7.19
N VAL A 164 0.01 -1.87 -7.32
CA VAL A 164 1.45 -2.15 -7.43
C VAL A 164 1.99 -2.63 -6.08
N LEU A 165 1.62 -1.97 -4.98
CA LEU A 165 2.02 -2.38 -3.64
C LEU A 165 1.54 -3.80 -3.33
N LYS A 166 0.25 -4.10 -3.55
CA LYS A 166 -0.31 -5.45 -3.35
C LYS A 166 0.40 -6.51 -4.21
N ALA A 167 0.72 -6.19 -5.47
CA ALA A 167 1.47 -7.09 -6.34
C ALA A 167 2.89 -7.35 -5.83
N ARG A 168 3.61 -6.32 -5.34
CA ARG A 168 4.94 -6.46 -4.73
C ARG A 168 4.90 -7.32 -3.48
N LEU A 169 3.96 -7.07 -2.58
CA LEU A 169 3.77 -7.85 -1.36
C LEU A 169 3.52 -9.33 -1.67
N LYS A 170 2.62 -9.61 -2.62
CA LYS A 170 2.37 -10.98 -3.07
C LYS A 170 3.62 -11.65 -3.66
N ALA A 171 4.40 -10.93 -4.47
CA ALA A 171 5.65 -11.45 -5.04
C ALA A 171 6.73 -11.73 -3.97
N SER A 172 6.66 -11.05 -2.83
CA SER A 172 7.54 -11.27 -1.67
C SER A 172 6.95 -12.24 -0.62
N ASN A 173 5.90 -13.00 -0.96
CA ASN A 173 5.21 -13.92 -0.05
C ASN A 173 4.64 -13.24 1.21
N VAL A 174 4.26 -11.97 1.10
CA VAL A 174 3.52 -11.25 2.14
C VAL A 174 2.05 -11.20 1.71
N GLU A 175 1.29 -12.21 2.14
CA GLU A 175 -0.15 -12.24 1.92
C GLU A 175 -0.89 -11.47 3.01
N LEU A 176 -1.86 -10.67 2.57
CA LEU A 176 -2.75 -9.86 3.40
C LEU A 176 -4.14 -9.92 2.77
N SER A 177 -5.15 -10.23 3.58
CA SER A 177 -6.54 -9.95 3.23
C SER A 177 -6.75 -8.44 3.08
N GLN A 178 -7.89 -8.04 2.50
CA GLN A 178 -8.23 -6.62 2.36
C GLN A 178 -8.25 -5.90 3.73
N GLN A 179 -8.81 -6.55 4.75
CA GLN A 179 -8.90 -5.98 6.10
C GLN A 179 -7.52 -5.87 6.76
N GLU A 180 -6.67 -6.89 6.64
CA GLU A 180 -5.30 -6.85 7.18
C GLU A 180 -4.44 -5.80 6.49
N PHE A 181 -4.60 -5.64 5.17
CA PHE A 181 -3.94 -4.57 4.43
C PHE A 181 -4.33 -3.20 4.98
N GLU A 182 -5.62 -2.95 5.22
CA GLU A 182 -6.10 -1.68 5.80
C GLU A 182 -5.56 -1.45 7.22
N ILE A 183 -5.55 -2.49 8.06
CA ILE A 183 -4.99 -2.42 9.42
C ILE A 183 -3.50 -2.09 9.40
N VAL A 184 -2.72 -2.76 8.54
CA VAL A 184 -1.28 -2.53 8.43
C VAL A 184 -0.98 -1.11 7.92
N ILE A 185 -1.69 -0.64 6.89
CA ILE A 185 -1.56 0.73 6.39
C ILE A 185 -1.95 1.75 7.48
N CYS A 186 -3.03 1.48 8.23
CA CYS A 186 -3.46 2.30 9.35
C CYS A 186 -2.36 2.41 10.42
N GLN A 187 -1.71 1.30 10.78
CA GLN A 187 -0.58 1.30 11.71
C GLN A 187 0.59 2.16 11.19
N LEU A 188 1.00 1.95 9.93
CA LEU A 188 2.10 2.69 9.32
C LEU A 188 1.82 4.20 9.26
N ARG A 189 0.57 4.61 9.07
CA ARG A 189 0.17 6.02 9.11
C ARG A 189 0.21 6.60 10.52
N LYS A 190 -0.25 5.86 11.55
CA LYS A 190 -0.13 6.26 12.96
C LYS A 190 1.33 6.53 13.33
N GLU A 191 2.24 5.71 12.82
CA GLU A 191 3.69 5.85 12.97
C GLU A 191 4.29 6.92 12.07
N ARG A 192 3.49 7.57 11.21
CA ARG A 192 3.90 8.55 10.20
C ARG A 192 4.94 8.01 9.21
N LEU A 193 4.89 6.73 8.90
CA LEU A 193 5.76 6.07 7.92
C LEU A 193 5.11 5.99 6.54
N VAL A 194 3.79 6.15 6.45
CA VAL A 194 3.04 6.16 5.19
C VAL A 194 2.04 7.33 5.15
N SER A 195 2.04 8.03 4.01
CA SER A 195 1.03 9.00 3.61
C SER A 195 0.17 8.39 2.51
N VAL A 196 -1.13 8.66 2.54
CA VAL A 196 -2.13 8.07 1.65
C VAL A 196 -2.90 9.19 0.95
N HIS A 197 -3.11 9.06 -0.35
CA HIS A 197 -3.93 9.98 -1.13
C HIS A 197 -4.76 9.24 -2.18
N LEU A 198 -5.98 9.71 -2.43
CA LEU A 198 -6.86 9.25 -3.49
C LEU A 198 -6.75 10.23 -4.66
N LEU A 199 -6.26 9.75 -5.78
CA LEU A 199 -6.20 10.54 -7.00
C LEU A 199 -7.62 10.79 -7.54
N GLU A 200 -7.77 11.82 -8.38
CA GLU A 200 -9.06 12.21 -9.00
C GLU A 200 -9.74 11.07 -9.77
N ASN A 201 -8.96 10.13 -10.30
CA ASN A 201 -9.45 8.93 -11.00
C ASN A 201 -9.91 7.80 -10.06
N GLY A 202 -9.92 8.02 -8.74
CA GLY A 202 -10.29 7.04 -7.72
C GLY A 202 -9.18 6.04 -7.36
N GLU A 203 -7.95 6.20 -7.85
CA GLU A 203 -6.84 5.32 -7.49
C GLU A 203 -6.15 5.76 -6.19
N LYS A 204 -6.00 4.82 -5.26
CA LYS A 204 -5.26 5.05 -4.01
C LYS A 204 -3.75 4.94 -4.23
N VAL A 205 -3.00 5.90 -3.71
CA VAL A 205 -1.55 5.95 -3.74
C VAL A 205 -0.97 6.09 -2.33
N PHE A 206 0.20 5.49 -2.13
CA PHE A 206 0.91 5.46 -0.85
C PHE A 206 2.30 6.05 -1.05
N LYS A 207 2.65 7.06 -0.28
CA LYS A 207 4.03 7.54 -0.16
C LYS A 207 4.62 7.02 1.14
N PHE A 208 5.75 6.32 1.05
CA PHE A 208 6.48 5.80 2.20
C PHE A 208 7.59 6.78 2.61
N ALA A 209 7.89 6.85 3.91
CA ALA A 209 9.07 7.55 4.41
C ALA A 209 10.33 6.95 3.78
N ASN A 210 11.33 7.79 3.48
CA ASN A 210 12.63 7.27 3.06
C ASN A 210 13.21 6.36 4.16
N LYS A 211 14.01 5.36 3.77
CA LYS A 211 14.60 4.40 4.72
C LYS A 211 15.40 5.06 5.86
N ASN A 212 15.97 6.24 5.61
CA ASN A 212 16.77 6.99 6.58
C ASN A 212 15.97 8.08 7.30
N GLU A 213 14.68 8.22 7.01
CA GLU A 213 13.79 9.21 7.61
C GLU A 213 12.86 8.55 8.61
N SER A 214 12.57 9.25 9.71
CA SER A 214 11.66 8.77 10.74
C SER A 214 10.18 9.09 10.46
N LYS A 215 9.91 9.98 9.51
CA LYS A 215 8.56 10.46 9.18
C LYS A 215 8.45 10.78 7.70
N VAL A 216 7.33 10.39 7.11
CA VAL A 216 6.95 10.73 5.76
C VAL A 216 6.35 12.13 5.70
N VAL A 217 6.63 12.84 4.63
CA VAL A 217 5.96 14.11 4.29
C VAL A 217 4.63 13.81 3.57
N ALA A 218 3.70 14.76 3.59
CA ALA A 218 2.50 14.67 2.76
C ALA A 218 2.86 14.45 1.28
N ILE A 219 1.94 13.82 0.54
CA ILE A 219 2.10 13.64 -0.90
C ILE A 219 2.00 15.03 -1.54
N SER A 220 3.05 15.44 -2.22
CA SER A 220 3.08 16.68 -2.99
C SER A 220 2.60 16.44 -4.42
N GLU A 221 2.28 17.52 -5.12
CA GLU A 221 1.96 17.47 -6.54
C GLU A 221 3.14 16.94 -7.37
N THR A 222 4.38 17.29 -6.98
CA THR A 222 5.61 16.76 -7.56
C THR A 222 5.65 15.23 -7.51
N ASP A 223 5.28 14.62 -6.37
CA ASP A 223 5.22 13.16 -6.25
C ASP A 223 4.20 12.56 -7.22
N VAL A 224 3.03 13.18 -7.36
CA VAL A 224 1.97 12.76 -8.28
C VAL A 224 2.46 12.85 -9.73
N ASN A 225 3.17 13.92 -10.09
CA ASN A 225 3.73 14.11 -11.43
C ASN A 225 4.82 13.07 -11.75
N ILE A 226 5.69 12.74 -10.79
CA ILE A 226 6.66 11.64 -10.91
C ILE A 226 5.93 10.30 -11.11
N LEU A 227 4.89 10.03 -10.33
CA LEU A 227 4.10 8.81 -10.46
C LEU A 227 3.43 8.71 -11.84
N ARG A 228 2.87 9.82 -12.36
CA ARG A 228 2.29 9.89 -13.71
C ARG A 228 3.34 9.57 -14.78
N LEU A 229 4.55 10.10 -14.66
CA LEU A 229 5.65 9.83 -15.60
C LEU A 229 6.05 8.35 -15.61
N LYS A 230 6.14 7.71 -14.43
CA LYS A 230 6.42 6.27 -14.31
C LYS A 230 5.31 5.40 -14.91
N LYS A 231 4.04 5.79 -14.73
CA LYS A 231 2.92 5.10 -15.38
C LYS A 231 3.01 5.22 -16.89
N ALA A 232 3.31 6.41 -17.40
CA ALA A 232 3.49 6.62 -18.83
C ALA A 232 4.62 5.75 -19.39
N GLU A 233 5.78 5.69 -18.72
CA GLU A 233 6.89 4.81 -19.10
C GLU A 233 6.41 3.34 -19.22
N ALA A 234 5.74 2.82 -18.19
CA ALA A 234 5.23 1.45 -18.18
C ALA A 234 4.20 1.19 -19.30
N THR A 235 3.32 2.16 -19.57
CA THR A 235 2.35 2.07 -20.68
C THR A 235 3.03 2.07 -22.04
N ILE A 236 3.99 2.97 -22.27
CA ILE A 236 4.74 3.03 -23.53
C ILE A 236 5.50 1.71 -23.76
N GLN A 237 6.14 1.16 -22.72
CA GLN A 237 6.81 -0.16 -22.80
C GLN A 237 5.85 -1.29 -23.19
N LEU A 238 4.63 -1.31 -22.65
CA LEU A 238 3.61 -2.29 -23.04
C LEU A 238 3.17 -2.12 -24.50
N GLN A 239 2.98 -0.88 -24.96
CA GLN A 239 2.62 -0.58 -26.35
C GLN A 239 3.73 -0.99 -27.32
N ILE A 240 5.00 -0.70 -26.99
CA ILE A 240 6.18 -1.13 -27.76
C ILE A 240 6.20 -2.65 -27.91
N ARG A 241 6.07 -3.41 -26.81
CA ARG A 241 6.05 -4.88 -26.86
C ARG A 241 4.95 -5.43 -27.76
N LYS A 242 3.75 -4.84 -27.69
CA LYS A 242 2.65 -5.23 -28.57
C LYS A 242 2.96 -4.95 -30.04
N LEU A 243 3.43 -3.74 -30.35
CA LEU A 243 3.79 -3.36 -31.71
C LEU A 243 4.93 -4.21 -32.28
N GLN A 244 5.92 -4.57 -31.47
CA GLN A 244 7.00 -5.48 -31.86
C GLN A 244 6.45 -6.85 -32.27
N ASN A 245 5.58 -7.45 -31.44
CA ASN A 245 4.93 -8.72 -31.76
C ASN A 245 4.11 -8.65 -33.05
N ASP A 246 3.33 -7.58 -33.23
CA ASP A 246 2.51 -7.38 -34.44
C ASP A 246 3.39 -7.22 -35.70
N VAL A 247 4.52 -6.50 -35.58
CA VAL A 247 5.49 -6.31 -36.67
C VAL A 247 6.15 -7.62 -37.07
N ASP A 248 6.49 -8.47 -36.10
CA ASP A 248 7.07 -9.80 -36.32
C ASP A 248 6.06 -10.77 -36.94
N GLU A 249 4.80 -10.74 -36.51
CA GLU A 249 3.72 -11.51 -37.13
C GLU A 249 3.53 -11.12 -38.60
N LEU A 250 3.42 -9.82 -38.88
CA LEU A 250 3.30 -9.33 -40.25
C LEU A 250 4.51 -9.71 -41.10
N GLN A 251 5.72 -9.71 -40.53
CA GLN A 251 6.91 -10.20 -41.21
C GLN A 251 6.78 -11.68 -41.60
N GLY A 252 6.29 -12.53 -40.69
CA GLY A 252 5.99 -13.94 -40.96
C GLY A 252 5.00 -14.11 -42.12
N ILE A 253 3.91 -13.33 -42.12
CA ILE A 253 2.89 -13.39 -43.17
C ILE A 253 3.42 -12.88 -44.52
N VAL A 254 4.26 -11.85 -44.54
CA VAL A 254 4.93 -11.37 -45.76
C VAL A 254 5.78 -12.50 -46.34
N VAL A 255 6.64 -13.13 -45.53
CA VAL A 255 7.50 -14.23 -45.97
C VAL A 255 6.67 -15.40 -46.52
N ALA A 256 5.59 -15.79 -45.84
CA ALA A 256 4.69 -16.84 -46.32
C ALA A 256 4.00 -16.48 -47.63
N SER A 257 3.50 -15.26 -47.77
CA SER A 257 2.82 -14.78 -48.98
C SER A 257 3.76 -14.71 -50.18
N VAL A 258 5.03 -14.33 -49.96
CA VAL A 258 6.08 -14.35 -51.00
C VAL A 258 6.38 -15.78 -51.43
N LYS A 259 6.54 -16.73 -50.49
CA LYS A 259 6.75 -18.16 -50.80
C LYS A 259 5.61 -18.77 -51.61
N GLN A 260 4.37 -18.34 -51.36
CA GLN A 260 3.17 -18.79 -52.08
C GLN A 260 2.95 -18.07 -53.43
N GLY A 261 3.83 -17.13 -53.82
CA GLY A 261 3.69 -16.36 -55.06
C GLY A 261 2.60 -15.28 -55.03
N LEU A 262 1.98 -15.01 -53.87
CA LEU A 262 0.88 -14.06 -53.70
C LEU A 262 1.39 -12.61 -53.60
N ARG A 263 1.97 -12.07 -54.69
CA ARG A 263 2.67 -10.76 -54.71
C ARG A 263 1.82 -9.58 -54.22
N ASN A 264 0.56 -9.46 -54.66
CA ASN A 264 -0.30 -8.34 -54.27
C ASN A 264 -0.63 -8.35 -52.77
N LYS A 265 -0.88 -9.55 -52.22
CA LYS A 265 -1.09 -9.75 -50.79
C LYS A 265 0.18 -9.40 -50.00
N ALA A 266 1.33 -9.91 -50.42
CA ALA A 266 2.62 -9.60 -49.80
C ALA A 266 2.90 -8.09 -49.78
N LYS A 267 2.65 -7.37 -50.88
CA LYS A 267 2.86 -5.92 -50.96
C LYS A 267 1.95 -5.14 -50.00
N LYS A 268 0.66 -5.50 -49.91
CA LYS A 268 -0.28 -4.86 -48.98
C LYS A 268 0.17 -5.04 -47.52
N ILE A 269 0.52 -6.27 -47.15
CA ILE A 269 0.95 -6.60 -45.78
C ILE A 269 2.29 -5.94 -45.46
N LEU A 270 3.22 -5.88 -46.42
CA LEU A 270 4.49 -5.17 -46.26
C LEU A 270 4.28 -3.67 -46.02
N SER A 271 3.33 -3.04 -46.73
CA SER A 271 2.98 -1.64 -46.49
C SER A 271 2.42 -1.43 -45.08
N GLN A 272 1.55 -2.32 -44.62
CA GLN A 272 1.00 -2.26 -43.26
C GLN A 272 2.11 -2.44 -42.22
N LYS A 273 3.00 -3.42 -42.42
CA LYS A 273 4.18 -3.64 -41.57
C LYS A 273 5.02 -2.37 -41.49
N HIS A 274 5.35 -1.76 -42.62
CA HIS A 274 6.17 -0.55 -42.67
C HIS A 274 5.54 0.61 -41.88
N MET A 275 4.22 0.79 -41.97
CA MET A 275 3.51 1.80 -41.17
C MET A 275 3.60 1.50 -39.67
N MET A 276 3.43 0.24 -39.25
CA MET A 276 3.54 -0.16 -37.85
C MET A 276 4.97 -0.02 -37.31
N SER A 277 5.98 -0.36 -38.11
CA SER A 277 7.39 -0.13 -37.75
C SER A 277 7.68 1.35 -37.52
N LYS A 278 7.17 2.25 -38.37
CA LYS A 278 7.32 3.70 -38.13
C LYS A 278 6.66 4.15 -36.82
N THR A 279 5.51 3.58 -36.46
CA THR A 279 4.87 3.88 -35.17
C THR A 279 5.69 3.34 -34.00
N LEU A 280 6.28 2.16 -34.15
CA LEU A 280 7.18 1.57 -33.16
C LEU A 280 8.41 2.47 -32.92
N ASP A 281 9.09 2.93 -33.98
CA ASP A 281 10.27 3.82 -33.88
C ASP A 281 9.95 5.11 -33.10
N LYS A 282 8.76 5.69 -33.34
CA LYS A 282 8.28 6.87 -32.61
C LYS A 282 8.07 6.57 -31.11
N LYS A 283 7.45 5.44 -30.78
CA LYS A 283 7.20 5.03 -29.39
C LYS A 283 8.49 4.71 -28.65
N GLU A 284 9.47 4.08 -29.31
CA GLU A 284 10.79 3.85 -28.75
C GLU A 284 11.52 5.17 -28.46
N SER A 285 11.45 6.14 -29.37
CA SER A 285 11.99 7.49 -29.15
C SER A 285 11.31 8.19 -27.97
N LEU A 286 9.98 8.08 -27.86
CA LEU A 286 9.22 8.63 -26.74
C LEU A 286 9.60 7.98 -25.40
N LEU A 287 9.83 6.67 -25.38
CA LEU A 287 10.30 5.94 -24.21
C LEU A 287 11.67 6.47 -23.75
N LEU A 288 12.63 6.61 -24.67
CA LEU A 288 13.96 7.13 -24.36
C LEU A 288 13.89 8.53 -23.75
N ASN A 289 13.08 9.42 -24.32
CA ASN A 289 12.88 10.77 -23.77
C ASN A 289 12.26 10.73 -22.37
N THR A 290 11.27 9.87 -22.15
CA THR A 290 10.62 9.68 -20.83
C THR A 290 11.62 9.19 -19.79
N GLN A 291 12.46 8.22 -20.16
CA GLN A 291 13.51 7.68 -19.29
C GLN A 291 14.61 8.68 -18.99
N ASP A 292 14.96 9.55 -19.93
CA ASP A 292 15.92 10.62 -19.71
C ASP A 292 15.41 11.62 -18.65
N ILE A 293 14.13 12.01 -18.72
CA ILE A 293 13.51 12.88 -17.71
C ILE A 293 13.50 12.22 -16.34
N LEU A 294 13.09 10.94 -16.26
CA LEU A 294 13.11 10.19 -15.00
C LEU A 294 14.52 10.12 -14.41
N ARG A 295 15.54 9.93 -15.24
CA ARG A 295 16.95 9.92 -14.81
C ARG A 295 17.37 11.29 -14.26
N ARG A 296 17.03 12.38 -14.94
CA ARG A 296 17.30 13.76 -14.44
C ARG A 296 16.64 14.03 -13.09
N ILE A 297 15.42 13.52 -12.88
CA ILE A 297 14.73 13.61 -11.58
C ILE A 297 15.46 12.77 -10.52
N GLN A 298 15.94 11.58 -10.87
CA GLN A 298 16.67 10.70 -9.96
C GLN A 298 18.04 11.25 -9.57
N ASP A 299 18.70 11.96 -10.49
CA ASP A 299 20.00 12.59 -10.29
C ASP A 299 19.89 14.00 -9.66
N ALA A 300 18.67 14.51 -9.47
CA ALA A 300 18.43 15.82 -8.89
C ALA A 300 18.86 15.87 -7.42
N HIS A 301 19.58 16.93 -7.05
CA HIS A 301 20.07 17.14 -5.68
C HIS A 301 19.19 18.09 -4.85
N SER A 302 18.18 18.72 -5.47
CA SER A 302 17.23 19.60 -4.79
C SER A 302 15.83 19.49 -5.42
N ASP A 303 14.80 19.88 -4.67
CA ASP A 303 13.43 19.91 -5.17
C ASP A 303 13.27 20.86 -6.37
N VAL A 304 14.08 21.94 -6.43
CA VAL A 304 14.12 22.85 -7.59
C VAL A 304 14.60 22.10 -8.83
N ASN A 305 15.67 21.32 -8.72
CA ASN A 305 16.18 20.50 -9.83
C ASN A 305 15.18 19.43 -10.27
N VAL A 306 14.41 18.86 -9.32
CA VAL A 306 13.31 17.93 -9.64
C VAL A 306 12.23 18.63 -10.46
N ILE A 307 11.82 19.83 -10.02
CA ILE A 307 10.83 20.64 -10.73
C ILE A 307 11.34 21.04 -12.11
N GLU A 308 12.58 21.48 -12.26
CA GLU A 308 13.19 21.79 -13.57
C GLU A 308 13.21 20.59 -14.51
N ALA A 309 13.54 19.40 -14.01
CA ALA A 309 13.49 18.18 -14.82
C ALA A 309 12.07 17.83 -15.26
N LEU A 310 11.08 17.99 -14.36
CA LEU A 310 9.66 17.84 -14.70
C LEU A 310 9.20 18.89 -15.73
N LYS A 311 9.64 20.15 -15.59
CA LYS A 311 9.39 21.25 -16.54
C LYS A 311 9.92 20.90 -17.92
N ALA A 312 11.16 20.44 -18.02
CA ALA A 312 11.73 19.96 -19.28
C ALA A 312 10.94 18.77 -19.87
N GLY A 313 10.26 18.00 -19.01
CA GLY A 313 9.37 16.91 -19.39
C GLY A 313 7.95 17.29 -19.81
N ALA A 314 7.53 18.55 -19.66
CA ALA A 314 6.18 19.01 -20.06
C ALA A 314 5.87 18.70 -21.54
N GLN A 315 6.86 18.85 -22.41
CA GLN A 315 6.73 18.52 -23.83
C GLN A 315 6.52 17.01 -24.05
N VAL A 316 7.14 16.14 -23.23
CA VAL A 316 6.92 14.70 -23.27
C VAL A 316 5.50 14.34 -22.84
N PHE A 317 4.96 14.99 -21.79
CA PHE A 317 3.55 14.81 -21.42
C PHE A 317 2.59 15.21 -22.56
N LYS A 318 2.87 16.32 -23.25
CA LYS A 318 2.11 16.75 -24.43
C LYS A 318 2.10 15.68 -25.53
N THR A 319 3.29 15.16 -25.87
CA THR A 319 3.43 14.13 -26.89
C THR A 319 2.76 12.81 -26.47
N ILE A 320 2.87 12.42 -25.19
CA ILE A 320 2.21 11.21 -24.67
C ILE A 320 0.68 11.34 -24.82
N SER A 321 0.11 12.48 -24.47
CA SER A 321 -1.33 12.74 -24.62
C SER A 321 -1.79 12.67 -26.07
N GLN A 322 -1.05 13.30 -26.98
CA GLN A 322 -1.38 13.34 -28.41
C GLN A 322 -1.20 11.98 -29.12
N GLU A 323 -0.15 11.23 -28.80
CA GLU A 323 0.24 10.03 -29.55
C GLU A 323 -0.22 8.71 -28.93
N SER A 324 -0.58 8.68 -27.65
CA SER A 324 -0.84 7.41 -26.94
C SER A 324 -2.32 7.11 -26.74
N GLY A 325 -3.21 8.05 -27.09
CA GLY A 325 -4.63 7.97 -26.74
C GLY A 325 -4.87 7.89 -25.23
N LEU A 326 -3.83 8.19 -24.43
CA LEU A 326 -3.94 8.36 -23.01
C LEU A 326 -4.57 9.74 -22.83
N THR A 327 -5.86 9.79 -22.52
CA THR A 327 -6.39 10.86 -21.68
C THR A 327 -5.63 10.77 -20.35
N ILE A 328 -4.43 11.35 -20.32
CA ILE A 328 -3.87 11.86 -19.09
C ILE A 328 -4.84 12.99 -18.79
N ASP A 329 -5.84 12.71 -17.96
CA ASP A 329 -7.03 13.57 -17.75
C ASP A 329 -6.69 15.03 -17.36
N ASN A 330 -5.40 15.35 -17.15
CA ASN A 330 -4.90 16.62 -16.66
C ASN A 330 -3.62 17.13 -17.38
N VAL A 331 -3.39 16.87 -18.68
CA VAL A 331 -2.24 17.51 -19.38
C VAL A 331 -2.32 19.04 -19.38
N GLU A 332 -3.53 19.59 -19.53
CA GLU A 332 -3.76 21.04 -19.44
C GLU A 332 -3.55 21.56 -18.02
N LYS A 333 -3.96 20.80 -16.99
CA LYS A 333 -3.75 21.14 -15.58
C LYS A 333 -2.26 21.10 -15.22
N ILE A 334 -1.51 20.10 -15.68
CA ILE A 334 -0.05 20.00 -15.49
C ILE A 334 0.66 21.16 -16.21
N MET A 335 0.23 21.54 -17.41
CA MET A 335 0.81 22.71 -18.10
C MET A 335 0.49 24.01 -17.37
N GLY A 336 -0.75 24.18 -16.90
CA GLY A 336 -1.14 25.34 -16.10
C GLY A 336 -0.39 25.42 -14.77
N GLU A 337 -0.27 24.32 -14.04
CA GLU A 337 0.45 24.25 -12.75
C GLU A 337 1.96 24.42 -12.93
N VAL A 338 2.51 23.91 -14.04
CA VAL A 338 3.92 24.16 -14.42
C VAL A 338 4.13 25.62 -14.82
N GLU A 339 3.19 26.25 -15.52
CA GLU A 339 3.21 27.69 -15.85
C GLU A 339 3.08 28.56 -14.59
N ASP A 340 2.20 28.22 -13.65
CA ASP A 340 2.03 28.93 -12.37
C ASP A 340 3.32 28.87 -11.53
N VAL A 341 3.96 27.70 -11.46
CA VAL A 341 5.28 27.54 -10.81
C VAL A 341 6.40 28.20 -11.61
N MET A 342 6.26 28.40 -12.94
CA MET A 342 7.19 29.21 -13.74
C MET A 342 7.07 30.69 -13.38
N ASP A 343 5.87 31.20 -13.16
CA ASP A 343 5.64 32.58 -12.78
C ASP A 343 6.14 32.87 -11.35
N GLU A 344 5.88 31.98 -10.37
CA GLU A 344 6.41 32.13 -9.00
C GLU A 344 7.94 32.07 -8.94
N THR A 345 8.57 31.16 -9.69
CA THR A 345 10.05 31.06 -9.74
C THR A 345 10.70 32.25 -10.45
N ALA A 346 10.08 32.78 -11.51
CA ALA A 346 10.52 34.00 -12.16
C ALA A 346 10.38 35.26 -11.27
N GLU A 347 9.37 35.31 -10.40
CA GLU A 347 9.18 36.39 -9.43
C GLU A 347 10.22 36.33 -8.29
N ILE A 348 10.58 35.13 -7.83
CA ILE A 348 11.68 34.91 -6.86
C ILE A 348 13.03 35.31 -7.48
N ASP A 349 13.32 34.90 -8.72
CA ASP A 349 14.58 35.27 -9.38
C ASP A 349 14.70 36.78 -9.66
N ARG A 350 13.56 37.46 -9.94
CA ARG A 350 13.51 38.93 -10.09
C ARG A 350 13.71 39.65 -8.77
N THR A 351 13.06 39.21 -7.69
CA THR A 351 13.23 39.82 -6.36
C THR A 351 14.63 39.62 -5.79
N ILE A 352 15.26 38.48 -6.08
CA ILE A 352 16.67 38.24 -5.76
C ILE A 352 17.56 39.16 -6.60
N SER A 353 17.36 39.26 -7.91
CA SER A 353 18.18 40.09 -8.80
C SER A 353 18.05 41.61 -8.53
N GLU A 354 16.86 42.06 -8.13
CA GLU A 354 16.62 43.46 -7.71
C GLU A 354 17.14 43.75 -6.30
N GLY A 355 17.23 42.72 -5.44
CA GLY A 355 17.86 42.80 -4.11
C GLY A 355 19.39 42.90 -4.15
N THR A 356 20.04 42.41 -5.21
CA THR A 356 21.49 42.50 -5.41
C THR A 356 21.96 43.80 -6.11
N MET A 357 21.05 44.70 -6.49
CA MET A 357 21.37 46.02 -7.08
C MET A 357 21.22 47.20 -6.09
N LYS A 358 21.25 46.95 -4.78
CA LYS A 358 21.31 48.02 -3.77
C LYS A 358 22.63 48.06 -3.01
#